data_AF-A0A178FRM6-F1
#
_entry.id   AF-A0A178FRM6-F1
#
_cell.length_a   1.000
_cell.length_b   1.000
_cell.length_c   1.000
_cell.angle_alpha   90.00
_cell.angle_beta   90.00
_cell.angle_gamma   90.00
#
_symmetry.space_group_name_H-M   'P 1'
#
loop_
_entity.id
_entity.type
_entity.pdbx_description
1 polymer ?
#
loop_
_entity_poly.entity_id
_entity_poly.type
_entity_poly.pdbx_seq_one_letter_code
_entity_poly.pdbx_strand_id
1 'polypeptide(L)'
;MSGPFAGSSLSTGSLSLMPFSPKPEFPFKQILKDLFRYGSYSDMEIVCNGFTFKAHRAVVCTQSDFFNAAFNGGFKEAKSRTVELPDDDFETIERVLSFLYLQEYDEKGHLMALDSQITVAPSSTDGSSARNDEEQSKTTDAGLNNAQVYVAADKFGIPLLQALAAEKFTRWAHSNWNSKEFLQDIEEIMTITPPHDRTLRNILADIISKNLNWFGARKDFLALIENFGGLGSAVLFKLVDSGLVKAPESQQIFSPLSMTLGKTNVRACKSCIRPLTGFNIEYHNGEPRCVTCGTRN
;
A
#
# COMPACT_ATOMS: atom_id res chain seq x y z
N MET A 1 -10.76 -77.24 50.15
CA MET A 1 -11.42 -76.71 48.95
C MET A 1 -11.35 -75.19 49.00
N SER A 2 -11.00 -74.58 47.87
CA SER A 2 -10.93 -73.13 47.58
C SER A 2 -9.71 -72.37 48.12
N GLY A 3 -8.83 -71.99 47.17
CA GLY A 3 -7.49 -71.43 47.36
C GLY A 3 -7.40 -69.89 47.50
N PRO A 4 -6.17 -69.34 47.45
CA PRO A 4 -5.79 -68.08 48.09
C PRO A 4 -5.82 -66.87 47.14
N PHE A 5 -6.21 -65.70 47.65
CA PHE A 5 -6.00 -64.41 46.99
C PHE A 5 -4.67 -63.81 47.44
N ALA A 6 -3.68 -63.86 46.55
CA ALA A 6 -2.42 -63.15 46.67
C ALA A 6 -2.59 -61.69 46.21
N GLY A 7 -2.05 -60.76 46.99
CA GLY A 7 -1.96 -59.35 46.64
C GLY A 7 -0.94 -59.12 45.52
N SER A 8 -1.21 -58.11 44.70
CA SER A 8 -0.23 -57.57 43.75
C SER A 8 -0.33 -56.05 43.69
N SER A 9 0.85 -55.46 43.84
CA SER A 9 1.24 -54.06 43.84
C SER A 9 0.76 -53.25 42.63
N LEU A 10 0.32 -52.01 42.90
CA LEU A 10 0.09 -50.97 41.90
C LEU A 10 1.45 -50.45 41.39
N SER A 11 1.77 -50.83 40.15
CA SER A 11 2.89 -50.30 39.37
C SER A 11 2.50 -48.97 38.72
N THR A 12 3.25 -47.92 39.04
CA THR A 12 3.18 -46.59 38.42
C THR A 12 3.47 -46.67 36.92
N GLY A 13 2.43 -46.50 36.10
CA GLY A 13 2.56 -46.35 34.66
C GLY A 13 3.14 -44.98 34.30
N SER A 14 4.37 -44.96 33.82
CA SER A 14 5.04 -43.81 33.23
C SER A 14 4.27 -43.36 31.98
N LEU A 15 3.67 -42.17 32.02
CA LEU A 15 3.10 -41.49 30.85
C LEU A 15 4.25 -41.10 29.92
N SER A 16 4.54 -41.97 28.96
CA SER A 16 5.46 -41.68 27.88
C SER A 16 4.94 -40.49 27.07
N LEU A 17 5.63 -39.35 27.17
CA LEU A 17 5.54 -38.24 26.22
C LEU A 17 5.81 -38.80 24.82
N MET A 18 4.76 -38.94 24.01
CA MET A 18 4.98 -39.16 22.58
C MET A 18 5.51 -37.85 21.97
N PRO A 19 6.56 -37.92 21.13
CA PRO A 19 7.03 -36.74 20.41
C PRO A 19 5.91 -36.27 19.47
N PHE A 20 5.59 -34.98 19.56
CA PHE A 20 4.75 -34.28 18.59
C PHE A 20 5.37 -34.49 17.19
N SER A 21 4.80 -35.37 16.38
CA SER A 21 5.16 -35.47 14.97
C SER A 21 4.63 -34.22 14.27
N PRO A 22 5.46 -33.49 13.50
CA PRO A 22 4.99 -32.37 12.72
C PRO A 22 3.95 -32.89 11.72
N LYS A 23 2.77 -32.28 11.68
CA LYS A 23 1.77 -32.57 10.66
C LYS A 23 2.43 -32.39 9.29
N PRO A 24 2.37 -33.36 8.37
CA PRO A 24 2.90 -33.15 7.04
C PRO A 24 2.15 -31.98 6.41
N GLU A 25 2.87 -30.91 6.05
CA GLU A 25 2.33 -29.92 5.14
C GLU A 25 1.82 -30.64 3.89
N PHE A 26 0.63 -30.24 3.43
CA PHE A 26 -0.05 -30.93 2.33
C PHE A 26 0.88 -31.13 1.12
N PRO A 27 0.99 -32.36 0.57
CA PRO A 27 1.92 -32.67 -0.53
C PRO A 27 1.68 -31.81 -1.78
N PHE A 28 0.48 -31.25 -1.96
CA PHE A 28 0.15 -30.41 -3.10
C PHE A 28 0.88 -29.05 -3.14
N LYS A 29 1.03 -28.38 -1.99
CA LYS A 29 1.77 -27.09 -1.94
C LYS A 29 3.23 -27.30 -2.31
N GLN A 30 3.83 -28.40 -1.85
CA GLN A 30 5.19 -28.77 -2.22
C GLN A 30 5.32 -29.11 -3.71
N ILE A 31 4.34 -29.82 -4.30
CA ILE A 31 4.31 -30.08 -5.75
C ILE A 31 4.28 -28.77 -6.55
N LEU A 32 3.39 -27.83 -6.20
CA LEU A 32 3.32 -26.53 -6.89
C LEU A 32 4.60 -25.72 -6.71
N LYS A 33 5.20 -25.79 -5.52
CA LYS A 33 6.50 -25.18 -5.22
C LYS A 33 7.60 -25.75 -6.11
N ASP A 34 7.65 -27.06 -6.30
CA ASP A 34 8.63 -27.72 -7.15
C ASP A 34 8.39 -27.44 -8.65
N LEU A 35 7.12 -27.37 -9.08
CA LEU A 35 6.78 -26.97 -10.45
C LEU A 35 7.23 -25.54 -10.75
N PHE A 36 7.00 -24.60 -9.83
CA PHE A 36 7.49 -23.24 -9.99
C PHE A 36 9.02 -23.19 -9.94
N ARG A 37 9.62 -23.90 -8.97
CA ARG A 37 11.07 -23.89 -8.77
C ARG A 37 11.80 -24.43 -9.97
N TYR A 38 11.39 -25.57 -10.56
CA TYR A 38 12.15 -26.28 -11.59
C TYR A 38 11.62 -26.10 -13.02
N GLY A 39 10.42 -25.55 -13.19
CA GLY A 39 9.80 -25.38 -14.50
C GLY A 39 9.52 -26.69 -15.23
N SER A 40 9.46 -27.83 -14.53
CA SER A 40 9.17 -29.13 -15.15
C SER A 40 7.77 -29.10 -15.75
N TYR A 41 7.65 -29.42 -17.05
CA TYR A 41 6.41 -29.35 -17.84
C TYR A 41 5.91 -27.93 -18.16
N SER A 42 6.76 -26.90 -18.04
CA SER A 42 6.41 -25.54 -18.43
C SER A 42 6.03 -25.44 -19.91
N ASP A 43 4.96 -24.72 -20.21
CA ASP A 43 4.45 -24.46 -21.57
C ASP A 43 4.37 -22.96 -21.90
N MET A 44 5.00 -22.13 -21.06
CA MET A 44 5.22 -20.70 -21.30
C MET A 44 6.49 -20.19 -20.57
N GLU A 45 6.99 -19.07 -21.05
CA GLU A 45 8.09 -18.31 -20.47
C GLU A 45 7.67 -16.86 -20.20
N ILE A 46 8.10 -16.30 -19.08
CA ILE A 46 7.97 -14.87 -18.76
C ILE A 46 9.37 -14.30 -18.64
N VAL A 47 9.70 -13.32 -19.47
CA VAL A 47 11.02 -12.70 -19.53
C VAL A 47 10.93 -11.31 -18.91
N CYS A 48 11.67 -11.07 -17.85
CA CYS A 48 11.72 -9.79 -17.13
C CYS A 48 13.19 -9.39 -16.95
N ASN A 49 13.61 -8.26 -17.52
CA ASN A 49 14.99 -7.74 -17.40
C ASN A 49 16.12 -8.75 -17.68
N GLY A 50 15.93 -9.64 -18.65
CA GLY A 50 16.91 -10.67 -19.00
C GLY A 50 16.86 -11.93 -18.12
N PHE A 51 15.96 -11.98 -17.15
CA PHE A 51 15.62 -13.16 -16.36
C PHE A 51 14.43 -13.88 -16.99
N THR A 52 14.52 -15.20 -17.14
CA THR A 52 13.44 -16.02 -17.71
C THR A 52 12.83 -16.93 -16.64
N PHE A 53 11.53 -16.77 -16.41
CA PHE A 53 10.73 -17.66 -15.59
C PHE A 53 10.02 -18.69 -16.46
N LYS A 54 10.30 -19.98 -16.22
CA LYS A 54 9.52 -21.08 -16.80
C LYS A 54 8.23 -21.24 -16.02
N ALA A 55 7.09 -21.22 -16.70
CA ALA A 55 5.79 -21.26 -16.04
C ALA A 55 4.78 -22.14 -16.78
N HIS A 56 3.64 -22.36 -16.12
CA HIS A 56 2.55 -23.21 -16.61
C HIS A 56 1.33 -22.34 -16.88
N ARG A 57 0.85 -22.35 -18.12
CA ARG A 57 -0.35 -21.60 -18.55
C ARG A 57 -1.58 -22.00 -17.73
N ALA A 58 -1.71 -23.28 -17.41
CA ALA A 58 -2.81 -23.79 -16.59
C ALA A 58 -2.85 -23.18 -15.18
N VAL A 59 -1.71 -22.76 -14.64
CA VAL A 59 -1.61 -22.11 -13.32
C VAL A 59 -1.75 -20.59 -13.47
N VAL A 60 -1.01 -19.98 -14.41
CA VAL A 60 -0.92 -18.53 -14.54
C VAL A 60 -2.14 -17.92 -15.22
N CYS A 61 -2.57 -18.45 -16.37
CA CYS A 61 -3.65 -17.87 -17.16
C CYS A 61 -5.03 -18.04 -16.52
N THR A 62 -5.21 -19.02 -15.62
CA THR A 62 -6.50 -19.21 -14.92
C THR A 62 -6.75 -18.19 -13.82
N GLN A 63 -5.72 -17.43 -13.45
CA GLN A 63 -5.72 -16.51 -12.30
C GLN A 63 -5.37 -15.06 -12.68
N SER A 64 -5.00 -14.81 -13.94
CA SER A 64 -4.62 -13.48 -14.44
C SER A 64 -5.30 -13.19 -15.76
N ASP A 65 -6.08 -12.11 -15.79
CA ASP A 65 -6.76 -11.65 -17.00
C ASP A 65 -5.76 -11.24 -18.09
N PHE A 66 -4.67 -10.57 -17.70
CA PHE A 66 -3.60 -10.16 -18.62
C PHE A 66 -2.94 -11.36 -19.30
N PHE A 67 -2.45 -12.33 -18.52
CA PHE A 67 -1.77 -13.49 -19.08
C PHE A 67 -2.74 -14.38 -19.87
N ASN A 68 -4.00 -14.48 -19.44
CA ASN A 68 -5.03 -15.17 -20.21
C ASN A 68 -5.24 -14.53 -21.59
N ALA A 69 -5.40 -13.20 -21.63
CA ALA A 69 -5.58 -12.45 -22.86
C ALA A 69 -4.34 -12.55 -23.78
N ALA A 70 -3.13 -12.53 -23.23
CA ALA A 70 -1.90 -12.67 -24.00
C ALA A 70 -1.85 -13.98 -24.81
N PHE A 71 -2.27 -15.10 -24.23
CA PHE A 71 -2.24 -16.40 -24.91
C PHE A 71 -3.49 -16.74 -25.73
N ASN A 72 -4.63 -16.11 -25.46
CA ASN A 72 -5.90 -16.43 -26.13
C ASN A 72 -6.41 -15.33 -27.07
N GLY A 73 -5.84 -14.12 -27.04
CA GLY A 73 -6.26 -12.97 -27.84
C GLY A 73 -5.69 -12.89 -29.27
N GLY A 74 -4.93 -13.89 -29.70
CA GLY A 74 -4.30 -13.92 -31.03
C GLY A 74 -3.01 -13.08 -31.17
N PHE A 75 -2.41 -12.68 -30.06
CA PHE A 75 -1.17 -11.90 -30.03
C PHE A 75 0.08 -12.76 -30.34
N LYS A 76 1.25 -12.12 -30.44
CA LYS A 76 2.53 -12.81 -30.76
C LYS A 76 2.87 -13.89 -29.72
N GLU A 77 2.48 -13.63 -28.48
CA GLU A 77 2.68 -14.43 -27.26
C GLU A 77 2.02 -15.82 -27.39
N ALA A 78 0.84 -15.87 -28.01
CA ALA A 78 0.14 -17.13 -28.28
C ALA A 78 0.98 -18.10 -29.14
N LYS A 79 1.81 -17.56 -30.04
CA LYS A 79 2.72 -18.32 -30.90
C LYS A 79 4.10 -18.52 -30.28
N SER A 80 4.70 -17.46 -29.75
CA SER A 80 6.05 -17.49 -29.19
C SER A 80 6.14 -18.29 -27.90
N ARG A 81 5.03 -18.42 -27.15
CA ARG A 81 5.00 -18.97 -25.79
C ARG A 81 5.77 -18.14 -24.77
N THR A 82 6.10 -16.90 -25.12
CA THR A 82 6.92 -16.01 -24.29
C THR A 82 6.23 -14.66 -24.12
N VAL A 83 6.16 -14.18 -22.88
CA VAL A 83 5.69 -12.83 -22.52
C VAL A 83 6.89 -12.02 -22.03
N GLU A 84 7.11 -10.84 -22.62
CA GLU A 84 8.21 -9.94 -22.26
C GLU A 84 7.68 -8.81 -21.38
N LEU A 85 8.33 -8.57 -20.23
CA LEU A 85 7.99 -7.59 -19.21
C LEU A 85 9.20 -6.69 -18.92
N PRO A 86 9.59 -5.80 -19.86
CA PRO A 86 10.80 -4.97 -19.73
C PRO A 86 10.67 -3.81 -18.73
N ASP A 87 9.43 -3.41 -18.42
CA ASP A 87 9.15 -2.29 -17.50
C ASP A 87 8.86 -2.75 -16.07
N ASP A 88 8.94 -4.06 -15.80
CA ASP A 88 8.71 -4.66 -14.50
C ASP A 88 10.01 -5.08 -13.84
N ASP A 89 10.05 -5.13 -12.51
CA ASP A 89 11.21 -5.59 -11.77
C ASP A 89 11.13 -7.10 -11.44
N PHE A 90 12.29 -7.76 -11.44
CA PHE A 90 12.38 -9.20 -11.21
C PHE A 90 11.79 -9.62 -9.86
N GLU A 91 12.02 -8.81 -8.82
CA GLU A 91 11.64 -9.14 -7.46
C GLU A 91 10.10 -9.15 -7.28
N THR A 92 9.41 -8.20 -7.89
CA THR A 92 7.94 -8.10 -7.92
C THR A 92 7.33 -9.20 -8.77
N ILE A 93 7.89 -9.50 -9.95
CA ILE A 93 7.40 -10.60 -10.79
C ILE A 93 7.57 -11.94 -10.09
N GLU A 94 8.67 -12.17 -9.38
CA GLU A 94 8.82 -13.36 -8.53
C GLU A 94 7.71 -13.47 -7.50
N ARG A 95 7.38 -12.38 -6.80
CA ARG A 95 6.31 -12.36 -5.78
C ARG A 95 4.93 -12.62 -6.39
N VAL A 96 4.65 -12.03 -7.56
CA VAL A 96 3.42 -12.31 -8.32
C VAL A 96 3.34 -13.79 -8.67
N LEU A 97 4.40 -14.38 -9.21
CA LEU A 97 4.42 -15.80 -9.57
C LEU A 97 4.35 -16.70 -8.34
N SER A 98 5.06 -16.37 -7.26
CA SER A 98 4.97 -17.05 -5.97
C SER A 98 3.52 -17.13 -5.49
N PHE A 99 2.77 -16.04 -5.58
CA PHE A 99 1.34 -16.04 -5.26
C PHE A 99 0.55 -16.97 -6.20
N LEU A 100 0.76 -16.89 -7.50
CA LEU A 100 0.01 -17.70 -8.46
C LEU A 100 0.17 -19.22 -8.23
N TYR A 101 1.34 -19.66 -7.76
CA TYR A 101 1.55 -21.07 -7.41
C TYR A 101 1.20 -21.42 -5.96
N LEU A 102 1.45 -20.54 -5.00
CA LEU A 102 1.44 -20.89 -3.57
C LEU A 102 0.37 -20.15 -2.76
N GLN A 103 -0.36 -19.25 -3.40
CA GLN A 103 -1.36 -18.34 -2.82
C GLN A 103 -0.78 -17.44 -1.72
N GLU A 104 0.54 -17.22 -1.74
CA GLU A 104 1.30 -16.45 -0.77
C GLU A 104 2.59 -15.93 -1.43
N TYR A 105 3.12 -14.81 -0.94
CA TYR A 105 4.47 -14.35 -1.25
C TYR A 105 5.16 -13.79 0.02
N ASP A 106 6.49 -13.73 -0.01
CA ASP A 106 7.31 -13.15 1.04
C ASP A 106 7.57 -11.67 0.75
N GLU A 107 7.24 -10.80 1.71
CA GLU A 107 7.41 -9.34 1.60
C GLU A 107 8.84 -8.88 1.90
N LYS A 108 9.68 -9.71 2.50
CA LYS A 108 11.07 -9.40 2.84
C LYS A 108 12.08 -10.16 1.97
N GLY A 109 11.67 -11.27 1.38
CA GLY A 109 12.54 -12.08 0.54
C GLY A 109 11.80 -12.62 -0.66
N HIS A 110 12.22 -13.82 -1.07
CA HIS A 110 11.58 -14.60 -2.13
C HIS A 110 11.29 -15.99 -1.57
N LEU A 111 10.13 -16.55 -1.90
CA LEU A 111 9.84 -17.94 -1.52
C LEU A 111 10.70 -18.94 -2.31
N MET A 112 11.25 -18.47 -3.43
CA MET A 112 12.15 -19.21 -4.31
C MET A 112 13.54 -18.57 -4.36
N ALA A 113 14.57 -19.38 -4.07
CA ALA A 113 15.93 -19.08 -4.48
C ALA A 113 16.07 -19.46 -5.97
N LEU A 114 15.91 -18.47 -6.86
CA LEU A 114 15.95 -18.64 -8.32
C LEU A 114 17.38 -18.76 -8.89
N ASP A 115 18.38 -18.72 -8.02
CA ASP A 115 19.82 -18.71 -8.28
C ASP A 115 20.30 -19.85 -9.20
N SER A 116 19.50 -20.91 -9.36
CA SER A 116 19.83 -22.08 -10.20
C SER A 116 19.23 -22.07 -11.61
N GLN A 117 18.37 -21.12 -11.96
CA GLN A 117 17.56 -21.16 -13.20
C GLN A 117 17.50 -19.87 -14.01
N ILE A 118 18.13 -18.81 -13.53
CA ILE A 118 18.28 -17.58 -14.29
C ILE A 118 19.33 -17.82 -15.38
N THR A 119 18.88 -18.09 -16.60
CA THR A 119 19.74 -17.97 -17.77
C THR A 119 19.87 -16.50 -18.12
N VAL A 120 20.89 -15.82 -17.57
CA VAL A 120 21.29 -14.50 -18.07
C VAL A 120 21.73 -14.72 -19.52
N ALA A 121 21.04 -14.12 -20.49
CA ALA A 121 21.46 -14.20 -21.88
C ALA A 121 22.92 -13.70 -22.01
N PRO A 122 23.81 -14.41 -22.73
CA PRO A 122 25.20 -14.01 -22.82
C PRO A 122 25.31 -12.69 -23.57
N SER A 123 25.57 -11.60 -22.84
CA SER A 123 26.05 -10.36 -23.41
C SER A 123 27.49 -10.58 -23.86
N SER A 124 27.68 -10.68 -25.18
CA SER A 124 29.00 -10.62 -25.78
C SER A 124 29.56 -9.21 -25.63
N THR A 125 30.48 -8.99 -24.68
CA THR A 125 31.69 -8.14 -24.83
C THR A 125 32.58 -8.20 -23.59
N ASP A 126 33.87 -8.09 -23.83
CA ASP A 126 35.00 -8.53 -23.00
C ASP A 126 35.25 -7.78 -21.69
N GLY A 127 35.84 -8.49 -20.73
CA GLY A 127 37.09 -8.05 -20.09
C GLY A 127 37.01 -7.13 -18.86
N SER A 128 37.19 -7.75 -17.68
CA SER A 128 37.85 -7.23 -16.48
C SER A 128 37.18 -6.12 -15.65
N SER A 129 36.75 -6.47 -14.43
CA SER A 129 37.49 -6.13 -13.20
C SER A 129 36.69 -6.53 -11.97
N ALA A 130 37.32 -7.32 -11.10
CA ALA A 130 36.91 -7.49 -9.71
C ALA A 130 36.73 -6.11 -9.06
N ARG A 131 35.52 -5.84 -8.55
CA ARG A 131 35.25 -4.73 -7.63
C ARG A 131 34.22 -5.17 -6.61
N ASN A 132 34.79 -5.51 -5.46
CA ASN A 132 34.36 -5.26 -4.09
C ASN A 132 32.96 -5.75 -3.68
N ASP A 133 33.01 -6.78 -2.82
CA ASP A 133 32.03 -7.07 -1.79
C ASP A 133 31.76 -5.83 -0.92
N GLU A 134 30.87 -4.96 -1.38
CA GLU A 134 30.04 -4.16 -0.50
C GLU A 134 28.67 -4.85 -0.47
N GLU A 135 28.59 -5.86 0.39
CA GLU A 135 27.34 -6.43 0.89
C GLU A 135 26.67 -5.35 1.76
N GLN A 136 26.23 -4.29 1.10
CA GLN A 136 25.29 -3.31 1.61
C GLN A 136 24.04 -4.11 1.90
N SER A 137 23.86 -4.53 3.14
CA SER A 137 22.64 -5.13 3.68
C SER A 137 21.43 -4.40 3.10
N LYS A 138 20.85 -4.92 2.01
CA LYS A 138 19.58 -4.48 1.43
C LYS A 138 18.57 -4.66 2.55
N THR A 139 18.31 -3.60 3.31
CA THR A 139 17.21 -3.59 4.27
C THR A 139 15.97 -3.84 3.45
N THR A 140 15.41 -5.04 3.59
CA THR A 140 14.30 -5.52 2.78
C THR A 140 13.09 -4.64 3.06
N ASP A 141 12.74 -3.76 2.11
CA ASP A 141 11.67 -2.79 2.26
C ASP A 141 10.30 -3.47 2.05
N ALA A 142 9.80 -4.10 3.10
CA ALA A 142 8.55 -4.86 3.04
C ALA A 142 7.33 -3.97 2.69
N GLY A 143 7.35 -2.69 3.06
CA GLY A 143 6.25 -1.79 2.75
C GLY A 143 6.21 -1.48 1.26
N LEU A 144 7.35 -1.08 0.70
CA LEU A 144 7.47 -0.85 -0.74
C LEU A 144 7.22 -2.11 -1.57
N ASN A 145 7.77 -3.26 -1.17
CA ASN A 145 7.54 -4.53 -1.87
C ASN A 145 6.05 -4.87 -1.96
N ASN A 146 5.30 -4.68 -0.87
CA ASN A 146 3.85 -4.90 -0.88
C ASN A 146 3.12 -3.91 -1.80
N ALA A 147 3.54 -2.64 -1.84
CA ALA A 147 2.97 -1.64 -2.74
C ALA A 147 3.25 -1.94 -4.23
N GLN A 148 4.46 -2.38 -4.56
CA GLN A 148 4.83 -2.79 -5.92
C GLN A 148 4.02 -4.01 -6.37
N VAL A 149 3.89 -5.02 -5.51
CA VAL A 149 3.04 -6.20 -5.80
C VAL A 149 1.57 -5.79 -5.96
N TYR A 150 1.07 -4.84 -5.19
CA TYR A 150 -0.29 -4.31 -5.33
C TYR A 150 -0.51 -3.69 -6.72
N VAL A 151 0.41 -2.84 -7.19
CA VAL A 151 0.33 -2.21 -8.52
C VAL A 151 0.48 -3.25 -9.63
N ALA A 152 1.41 -4.20 -9.48
CA ALA A 152 1.59 -5.30 -10.43
C ALA A 152 0.34 -6.19 -10.53
N ALA A 153 -0.32 -6.46 -9.40
CA ALA A 153 -1.53 -7.25 -9.37
C ALA A 153 -2.69 -6.58 -10.12
N ASP A 154 -2.81 -5.25 -10.03
CA ASP A 154 -3.76 -4.48 -10.83
C ASP A 154 -3.43 -4.59 -12.32
N LYS A 155 -2.15 -4.32 -12.68
CA LYS A 155 -1.63 -4.40 -14.05
C LYS A 155 -1.89 -5.77 -14.69
N PHE A 156 -1.70 -6.86 -13.93
CA PHE A 156 -1.89 -8.22 -14.43
C PHE A 156 -3.32 -8.75 -14.25
N GLY A 157 -4.23 -7.97 -13.68
CA GLY A 157 -5.62 -8.37 -13.44
C GLY A 157 -5.69 -9.58 -12.51
N ILE A 158 -5.10 -9.49 -11.32
CA ILE A 158 -5.07 -10.54 -10.29
C ILE A 158 -5.70 -9.99 -8.99
N PRO A 159 -7.05 -9.91 -8.89
CA PRO A 159 -7.72 -9.22 -7.77
C PRO A 159 -7.41 -9.79 -6.38
N LEU A 160 -7.23 -11.11 -6.28
CA LEU A 160 -6.90 -11.76 -5.00
C LEU A 160 -5.49 -11.38 -4.50
N LEU A 161 -4.52 -11.23 -5.41
CA LEU A 161 -3.18 -10.77 -5.07
C LEU A 161 -3.20 -9.29 -4.68
N GLN A 162 -3.94 -8.47 -5.41
CA GLN A 162 -4.10 -7.05 -5.11
C GLN A 162 -4.67 -6.86 -3.69
N ALA A 163 -5.71 -7.62 -3.33
CA ALA A 163 -6.28 -7.61 -1.99
C ALA A 163 -5.29 -8.07 -0.92
N LEU A 164 -4.56 -9.17 -1.15
CA LEU A 164 -3.55 -9.69 -0.24
C LEU A 164 -2.41 -8.69 -0.02
N ALA A 165 -1.95 -8.04 -1.08
CA ALA A 165 -0.88 -7.05 -1.03
C ALA A 165 -1.29 -5.81 -0.24
N ALA A 166 -2.52 -5.32 -0.42
CA ALA A 166 -3.07 -4.24 0.40
C ALA A 166 -3.19 -4.64 1.88
N GLU A 167 -3.57 -5.88 2.17
CA GLU A 167 -3.65 -6.40 3.54
C GLU A 167 -2.26 -6.46 4.20
N LYS A 168 -1.27 -7.02 3.50
CA LYS A 168 0.12 -7.10 3.98
C LYS A 168 0.72 -5.71 4.19
N PHE A 169 0.52 -4.79 3.24
CA PHE A 169 0.91 -3.39 3.41
C PHE A 169 0.25 -2.76 4.64
N THR A 170 -1.05 -2.94 4.83
CA THR A 170 -1.78 -2.40 5.99
C THR A 170 -1.19 -2.88 7.31
N ARG A 171 -0.90 -4.19 7.41
CA ARG A 171 -0.28 -4.79 8.60
C ARG A 171 1.12 -4.23 8.87
N TRP A 172 1.94 -4.13 7.82
CA TRP A 172 3.27 -3.57 7.93
C TRP A 172 3.22 -2.10 8.36
N ALA A 173 2.37 -1.30 7.72
CA ALA A 173 2.23 0.13 7.99
C ALA A 173 1.74 0.40 9.42
N HIS A 174 0.81 -0.41 9.95
CA HIS A 174 0.41 -0.32 11.37
C HIS A 174 1.55 -0.58 12.36
N SER A 175 2.56 -1.35 11.96
CA SER A 175 3.70 -1.69 12.83
C SER A 175 4.89 -0.75 12.65
N ASN A 176 4.96 -0.02 11.54
CA ASN A 176 6.13 0.76 11.14
C ASN A 176 5.83 2.25 10.84
N TRP A 177 4.62 2.74 11.13
CA TRP A 177 4.22 4.13 10.83
C TRP A 177 5.17 5.21 11.38
N ASN A 178 5.92 4.91 12.43
CA ASN A 178 6.89 5.81 13.07
C ASN A 178 8.33 5.64 12.57
N SER A 179 8.54 4.87 11.49
CA SER A 179 9.86 4.60 10.92
C SER A 179 10.22 5.57 9.80
N LYS A 180 11.48 5.58 9.37
CA LYS A 180 11.92 6.39 8.23
C LYS A 180 11.43 5.78 6.91
N GLU A 181 11.43 4.46 6.84
CA GLU A 181 10.99 3.64 5.72
C GLU A 181 9.53 3.96 5.38
N PHE A 182 8.65 4.07 6.38
CA PHE A 182 7.25 4.45 6.15
C PHE A 182 7.09 5.83 5.47
N LEU A 183 7.95 6.81 5.78
CA LEU A 183 7.91 8.12 5.11
C LEU A 183 8.37 8.03 3.65
N GLN A 184 9.38 7.20 3.37
CA GLN A 184 9.88 6.96 2.01
C GLN A 184 8.81 6.23 1.17
N ASP A 185 8.16 5.24 1.75
CA ASP A 185 7.08 4.49 1.11
C ASP A 185 5.89 5.35 0.75
N ILE A 186 5.54 6.35 1.57
CA ILE A 186 4.45 7.27 1.21
C ILE A 186 4.76 7.97 -0.12
N GLU A 187 5.96 8.52 -0.28
CA GLU A 187 6.35 9.25 -1.50
C GLU A 187 6.29 8.33 -2.73
N GLU A 188 6.82 7.11 -2.59
CA GLU A 188 6.84 6.12 -3.67
C GLU A 188 5.42 5.65 -4.01
N ILE A 189 4.59 5.29 -3.01
CA ILE A 189 3.19 4.88 -3.20
C ILE A 189 2.38 5.97 -3.89
N MET A 190 2.57 7.23 -3.50
CA MET A 190 1.87 8.35 -4.14
C MET A 190 2.27 8.55 -5.60
N THR A 191 3.44 8.04 -6.00
CA THR A 191 3.97 8.11 -7.37
C THR A 191 3.56 6.90 -8.22
N ILE A 192 3.66 5.67 -7.69
CA ILE A 192 3.36 4.45 -8.45
C ILE A 192 1.86 4.14 -8.55
N THR A 193 1.03 4.66 -7.64
CA THR A 193 -0.42 4.43 -7.69
C THR A 193 -1.16 5.47 -8.53
N PRO A 194 -2.05 5.06 -9.47
CA PRO A 194 -2.85 6.01 -10.22
C PRO A 194 -3.77 6.87 -9.34
N PRO A 195 -4.10 8.12 -9.72
CA PRO A 195 -4.92 9.01 -8.88
C PRO A 195 -6.33 8.50 -8.54
N HIS A 196 -6.86 7.59 -9.36
CA HIS A 196 -8.18 6.99 -9.16
C HIS A 196 -8.14 5.78 -8.23
N ASP A 197 -6.97 5.15 -8.04
CA ASP A 197 -6.80 4.13 -7.02
C ASP A 197 -6.62 4.80 -5.66
N ARG A 198 -7.61 4.56 -4.79
CA ARG A 198 -7.66 5.16 -3.46
C ARG A 198 -7.33 4.16 -2.37
N THR A 199 -7.08 2.88 -2.65
CA THR A 199 -6.97 1.85 -1.62
C THR A 199 -5.76 2.10 -0.72
N LEU A 200 -4.54 2.07 -1.29
CA LEU A 200 -3.32 2.34 -0.52
C LEU A 200 -3.30 3.76 0.05
N ARG A 201 -3.82 4.75 -0.69
CA ARG A 201 -3.92 6.14 -0.24
C ARG A 201 -4.83 6.30 0.97
N ASN A 202 -5.95 5.57 1.01
CA ASN A 202 -6.88 5.57 2.14
C ASN A 202 -6.27 4.86 3.36
N ILE A 203 -5.47 3.81 3.15
CA ILE A 203 -4.71 3.15 4.22
C ILE A 203 -3.69 4.12 4.82
N LEU A 204 -2.89 4.80 3.98
CA LEU A 204 -1.96 5.84 4.42
C LEU A 204 -2.68 6.95 5.20
N ALA A 205 -3.77 7.49 4.63
CA ALA A 205 -4.54 8.54 5.27
C ALA A 205 -5.13 8.12 6.62
N ASP A 206 -5.62 6.89 6.74
CA ASP A 206 -6.13 6.33 7.99
C ASP A 206 -5.03 6.25 9.06
N ILE A 207 -3.87 5.69 8.71
CA ILE A 207 -2.73 5.53 9.63
C ILE A 207 -2.19 6.90 10.07
N ILE A 208 -2.02 7.83 9.13
CA ILE A 208 -1.56 9.18 9.42
C ILE A 208 -2.56 9.89 10.33
N SER A 209 -3.87 9.84 10.02
CA SER A 209 -4.91 10.51 10.80
C SER A 209 -4.94 10.07 12.26
N LYS A 210 -4.68 8.79 12.54
CA LYS A 210 -4.63 8.22 13.90
C LYS A 210 -3.35 8.59 14.67
N ASN A 211 -2.29 9.02 13.98
CA ASN A 211 -0.97 9.29 14.56
C ASN A 211 -0.47 10.72 14.27
N LEU A 212 -1.38 11.67 13.99
CA LEU A 212 -1.03 13.04 13.58
C LEU A 212 -0.16 13.80 14.58
N ASN A 213 -0.28 13.49 15.87
CA ASN A 213 0.58 14.06 16.91
C ASN A 213 2.08 13.80 16.65
N TRP A 214 2.41 12.63 16.10
CA TRP A 214 3.78 12.28 15.74
C TRP A 214 4.20 12.91 14.40
N PHE A 215 3.30 12.94 13.42
CA PHE A 215 3.59 13.46 12.08
C PHE A 215 3.65 15.01 12.03
N GLY A 216 2.69 15.70 12.66
CA GLY A 216 2.44 17.13 12.48
C GLY A 216 3.54 18.07 12.98
N ALA A 217 4.47 17.58 13.79
CA ALA A 217 5.63 18.35 14.24
C ALA A 217 6.86 18.22 13.32
N ARG A 218 6.83 17.31 12.33
CA ARG A 218 8.00 17.00 11.50
C ARG A 218 8.01 17.75 10.18
N LYS A 219 9.15 18.36 9.85
CA LYS A 219 9.33 19.13 8.61
C LYS A 219 9.29 18.27 7.35
N ASP A 220 9.81 17.04 7.42
CA ASP A 220 9.81 16.09 6.31
C ASP A 220 8.38 15.67 5.92
N PHE A 221 7.53 15.40 6.91
CA PHE A 221 6.13 15.10 6.69
C PHE A 221 5.35 16.31 6.11
N LEU A 222 5.63 17.53 6.57
CA LEU A 222 4.98 18.73 6.01
C LEU A 222 5.31 18.92 4.53
N ALA A 223 6.59 18.76 4.15
CA ALA A 223 7.01 18.82 2.75
C ALA A 223 6.32 17.73 1.91
N LEU A 224 6.14 16.53 2.48
CA LEU A 224 5.42 15.44 1.81
C LEU A 224 3.96 15.81 1.54
N ILE A 225 3.25 16.38 2.52
CA ILE A 225 1.84 16.79 2.35
C ILE A 225 1.72 17.95 1.35
N GLU A 226 2.68 18.87 1.28
CA GLU A 226 2.74 19.93 0.28
C GLU A 226 2.91 19.37 -1.14
N ASN A 227 3.83 18.41 -1.32
CA ASN A 227 4.07 17.76 -2.61
C ASN A 227 2.87 16.89 -3.05
N PHE A 228 2.20 16.25 -2.10
CA PHE A 228 1.09 15.34 -2.34
C PHE A 228 -0.21 15.83 -1.69
N GLY A 229 -0.72 16.98 -2.13
CA GLY A 229 -1.94 17.60 -1.57
C GLY A 229 -3.17 16.66 -1.58
N GLY A 230 -3.23 15.70 -2.51
CA GLY A 230 -4.23 14.63 -2.52
C GLY A 230 -4.24 13.81 -1.23
N LEU A 231 -3.07 13.44 -0.70
CA LEU A 231 -2.94 12.74 0.59
C LEU A 231 -3.41 13.62 1.74
N GLY A 232 -3.04 14.91 1.75
CA GLY A 232 -3.50 15.87 2.76
C GLY A 232 -5.03 15.96 2.81
N SER A 233 -5.69 16.08 1.64
CA SER A 233 -7.15 16.08 1.58
C SER A 233 -7.78 14.78 2.12
N ALA A 234 -7.19 13.63 1.81
CA ALA A 234 -7.66 12.34 2.31
C ALA A 234 -7.55 12.24 3.84
N VAL A 235 -6.44 12.71 4.41
CA VAL A 235 -6.25 12.79 5.87
C VAL A 235 -7.29 13.70 6.51
N LEU A 236 -7.55 14.89 5.93
CA LEU A 236 -8.58 15.81 6.44
C LEU A 236 -9.96 15.18 6.45
N PHE A 237 -10.37 14.52 5.36
CA PHE A 237 -11.65 13.80 5.31
C PHE A 237 -11.71 12.71 6.38
N LYS A 238 -10.63 11.92 6.57
CA LYS A 238 -10.57 10.90 7.63
C LYS A 238 -10.73 11.48 9.04
N LEU A 239 -10.16 12.66 9.32
CA LEU A 239 -10.32 13.31 10.62
C LEU A 239 -11.75 13.81 10.88
N VAL A 240 -12.43 14.30 9.83
CA VAL A 240 -13.83 14.71 9.91
C VAL A 240 -14.73 13.48 10.10
N ASP A 241 -14.53 12.44 9.29
CA ASP A 241 -15.33 11.20 9.34
C ASP A 241 -15.16 10.46 10.67
N SER A 242 -13.98 10.52 11.28
CA SER A 242 -13.71 9.94 12.61
C SER A 242 -14.21 10.81 13.77
N GLY A 243 -14.71 12.02 13.50
CA GLY A 243 -15.18 12.95 14.53
C GLY A 243 -14.06 13.57 15.39
N LEU A 244 -12.79 13.40 14.99
CA LEU A 244 -11.63 14.03 15.63
C LEU A 244 -11.58 15.53 15.35
N VAL A 245 -12.09 15.95 14.19
CA VAL A 245 -12.36 17.35 13.87
C VAL A 245 -13.87 17.58 13.89
N LYS A 246 -14.34 18.32 14.89
CA LYS A 246 -15.76 18.66 15.04
C LYS A 246 -16.06 19.98 14.37
N ALA A 247 -17.27 20.09 13.82
CA ALA A 247 -17.81 21.40 13.45
C ALA A 247 -17.74 22.32 14.67
N PRO A 248 -17.35 23.60 14.49
CA PRO A 248 -17.40 24.53 15.60
C PRO A 248 -18.83 24.59 16.12
N GLU A 249 -18.99 24.58 17.44
CA GLU A 249 -20.32 24.66 18.07
C GLU A 249 -21.06 25.86 17.51
N SER A 250 -22.28 25.65 17.01
CA SER A 250 -23.11 26.66 16.36
C SER A 250 -23.41 27.87 17.26
N GLN A 251 -23.13 27.77 18.56
CA GLN A 251 -23.27 28.84 19.53
C GLN A 251 -22.03 29.76 19.66
N GLN A 252 -20.90 29.45 19.01
CA GLN A 252 -19.69 30.29 19.04
C GLN A 252 -19.28 30.88 17.70
N ILE A 253 -19.81 30.41 16.57
CA ILE A 253 -19.53 31.03 15.26
C ILE A 253 -20.23 32.41 15.16
N PHE A 254 -21.33 32.60 15.89
CA PHE A 254 -22.02 33.89 16.06
C PHE A 254 -22.45 34.11 17.52
N SER A 255 -21.51 34.03 18.47
CA SER A 255 -21.70 34.75 19.74
C SER A 255 -21.14 36.17 19.53
N PRO A 256 -21.98 37.21 19.40
CA PRO A 256 -21.50 38.58 19.39
C PRO A 256 -21.12 38.97 20.82
N LEU A 257 -20.03 38.43 21.35
CA LEU A 257 -19.49 38.88 22.63
C LEU A 257 -18.04 39.32 22.47
N SER A 258 -17.90 40.64 22.56
CA SER A 258 -16.70 41.32 23.04
C SER A 258 -15.55 41.46 22.05
N MET A 259 -15.82 42.12 20.92
CA MET A 259 -15.03 43.31 20.69
C MET A 259 -15.71 44.44 21.46
N THR A 260 -15.16 44.83 22.60
CA THR A 260 -15.20 46.23 23.02
C THR A 260 -14.43 47.04 21.97
N LEU A 261 -15.03 47.22 20.78
CA LEU A 261 -14.79 48.40 19.98
C LEU A 261 -15.35 49.53 20.82
N GLY A 262 -14.47 50.22 21.54
CA GLY A 262 -14.84 51.41 22.29
C GLY A 262 -15.62 52.34 21.38
N LYS A 263 -16.92 52.50 21.66
CA LYS A 263 -17.84 53.49 21.09
C LYS A 263 -17.39 54.04 19.72
N THR A 264 -17.23 53.22 18.70
CA THR A 264 -17.00 53.76 17.36
C THR A 264 -18.35 54.14 16.79
N ASN A 265 -18.60 55.46 16.75
CA ASN A 265 -19.73 56.09 16.08
C ASN A 265 -20.11 55.35 14.79
N VAL A 266 -21.19 54.56 14.84
CA VAL A 266 -21.75 53.91 13.66
C VAL A 266 -22.21 55.02 12.72
N ARG A 267 -21.46 55.24 11.64
CA ARG A 267 -21.82 56.24 10.62
C ARG A 267 -23.05 55.73 9.86
N ALA A 268 -24.13 56.50 9.88
CA ALA A 268 -25.28 56.24 9.04
C ALA A 268 -25.04 56.79 7.62
N CYS A 269 -25.73 56.21 6.63
CA CYS A 269 -25.77 56.80 5.29
C CYS A 269 -26.47 58.16 5.36
N LYS A 270 -25.87 59.24 4.86
CA LYS A 270 -26.47 60.58 4.85
C LYS A 270 -27.76 60.66 4.03
N SER A 271 -27.91 59.76 3.04
CA SER A 271 -29.05 59.79 2.12
C SER A 271 -30.20 58.89 2.55
N CYS A 272 -29.93 57.66 3.00
CA CYS A 272 -30.99 56.71 3.41
C CYS A 272 -31.07 56.48 4.93
N ILE A 273 -30.18 57.10 5.71
CA ILE A 273 -30.14 57.09 7.18
C ILE A 273 -29.90 55.69 7.77
N ARG A 274 -29.72 54.67 6.93
CA ARG A 274 -29.43 53.31 7.37
C ARG A 274 -28.01 53.22 7.94
N PRO A 275 -27.79 52.40 8.99
CA PRO A 275 -26.46 52.16 9.54
C PRO A 275 -25.54 51.58 8.45
N LEU A 276 -24.37 52.17 8.28
CA LEU A 276 -23.35 51.57 7.45
C LEU A 276 -22.56 50.54 8.26
N THR A 277 -22.47 49.35 7.70
CA THR A 277 -21.81 48.15 8.21
C THR A 277 -20.88 47.63 7.12
N GLY A 278 -19.94 46.75 7.45
CA GLY A 278 -19.03 46.16 6.46
C GLY A 278 -19.74 45.43 5.30
N PHE A 279 -21.03 45.12 5.44
CA PHE A 279 -21.84 44.40 4.44
C PHE A 279 -22.63 45.29 3.49
N ASN A 280 -22.74 46.61 3.75
CA ASN A 280 -23.56 47.52 2.95
C ASN A 280 -22.83 48.81 2.52
N ILE A 281 -21.50 48.74 2.48
CA ILE A 281 -20.59 49.74 1.91
C ILE A 281 -19.80 49.07 0.77
N GLU A 282 -19.81 49.69 -0.41
CA GLU A 282 -18.93 49.35 -1.53
C GLU A 282 -17.99 50.54 -1.83
N TYR A 283 -16.85 50.30 -2.48
CA TYR A 283 -15.92 51.35 -2.86
C TYR A 283 -15.89 51.51 -4.37
N HIS A 284 -16.07 52.75 -4.85
CA HIS A 284 -15.95 53.07 -6.26
C HIS A 284 -14.93 54.20 -6.44
N ASN A 285 -13.84 53.94 -7.15
CA ASN A 285 -12.67 54.83 -7.29
C ASN A 285 -12.10 55.30 -5.93
N GLY A 286 -12.09 54.42 -4.93
CA GLY A 286 -11.58 54.71 -3.59
C GLY A 286 -12.54 55.46 -2.67
N GLU A 287 -13.73 55.85 -3.13
CA GLU A 287 -14.75 56.52 -2.31
C GLU A 287 -15.83 55.53 -1.83
N PRO A 288 -16.25 55.61 -0.55
CA PRO A 288 -17.28 54.75 0.00
C PRO A 288 -18.68 55.12 -0.51
N ARG A 289 -19.45 54.10 -0.88
CA ARG A 289 -20.78 54.21 -1.44
C ARG A 289 -21.72 53.25 -0.72
N CYS A 290 -22.94 53.72 -0.41
CA CYS A 290 -23.94 52.87 0.23
C CYS A 290 -24.54 51.92 -0.80
N VAL A 291 -24.37 50.61 -0.61
CA VAL A 291 -24.92 49.58 -1.51
C VAL A 291 -26.45 49.66 -1.59
N THR A 292 -27.10 50.02 -0.47
CA THR A 292 -28.57 50.03 -0.35
C THR A 292 -29.26 51.10 -1.20
N CYS A 293 -28.61 52.25 -1.41
CA CYS A 293 -29.24 53.39 -2.11
C CYS A 293 -28.35 54.00 -3.21
N GLY A 294 -27.16 53.45 -3.43
CA GLY A 294 -26.25 53.85 -4.50
C GLY A 294 -25.70 55.28 -4.37
N THR A 295 -25.85 55.95 -3.22
CA THR A 295 -25.30 57.29 -3.00
C THR A 295 -23.93 57.22 -2.32
N ARG A 296 -23.07 58.16 -2.69
CA ARG A 296 -21.76 58.37 -2.05
C ARG A 296 -21.98 58.96 -0.67
N ASN A 297 -21.18 58.53 0.32
CA ASN A 297 -21.39 58.89 1.72
C ASN A 297 -20.34 59.84 2.29
#